data_AF-A0A2M8KLY7-F1
#
_entry.id   AF-A0A2M8KLY7-F1
#
_cell.length_a   1.000
_cell.length_b   1.000
_cell.length_c   1.000
_cell.angle_alpha   90.00
_cell.angle_beta   90.00
_cell.angle_gamma   90.00
#
_symmetry.space_group_name_H-M   'P 1'
#
loop_
_entity.id
_entity.type
_entity.pdbx_description
1 polymer ?
#
loop_
_entity_poly.entity_id
_entity_poly.type
_entity_poly.pdbx_seq_one_letter_code
_entity_poly.pdbx_strand_id
1 'polypeptide(L)'
;MNTVSIIKKIAIIILCLFLAGLVAAFFQGFLGNIGGNITLIGFGKLSFDPLITIAYIMVNYFISLFYQPAPKTQYYLFLLTIFLSFTKEFIQGSVILIFFYFFLRKFKII
;
A
#
# COMPACT_ATOMS: atom_id res chain seq x y z
N MET A 1 -31.31 17.76 15.62
CA MET A 1 -30.41 16.64 15.24
C MET A 1 -30.58 15.52 16.25
N ASN A 2 -31.05 14.34 15.84
CA ASN A 2 -31.32 13.23 16.76
C ASN A 2 -30.03 12.74 17.40
N THR A 3 -29.99 12.71 18.74
CA THR A 3 -28.91 12.16 19.58
C THR A 3 -28.54 10.72 19.18
N VAL A 4 -29.54 9.93 18.79
CA VAL A 4 -29.37 8.57 18.24
C VAL A 4 -28.47 8.54 17.00
N SER A 5 -28.53 9.57 16.14
CA SER A 5 -27.70 9.62 14.92
C SER A 5 -26.24 9.96 15.22
N ILE A 6 -25.98 10.73 16.28
CA ILE A 6 -24.63 11.11 16.70
C ILE A 6 -23.92 9.88 17.32
N ILE A 7 -24.62 9.15 18.18
CA ILE A 7 -24.10 7.91 18.79
C ILE A 7 -23.78 6.88 17.70
N LYS A 8 -24.65 6.72 16.70
CA LYS A 8 -24.40 5.82 15.56
C LYS A 8 -23.14 6.22 14.77
N LYS A 9 -22.93 7.51 14.53
CA LYS A 9 -21.72 8.01 13.85
C LYS A 9 -20.45 7.75 14.66
N ILE A 10 -20.49 8.00 15.96
CA ILE A 10 -19.35 7.74 16.87
C ILE A 10 -19.03 6.24 16.91
N ALA A 11 -20.06 5.39 17.01
CA ALA A 11 -19.88 3.94 16.98
C ALA A 11 -19.24 3.45 15.66
N ILE A 12 -19.64 4.02 14.52
CA ILE A 12 -19.03 3.71 13.22
C ILE A 12 -17.57 4.16 13.17
N ILE A 13 -17.25 5.36 13.68
CA ILE A 13 -15.85 5.85 13.73
C ILE A 13 -14.98 4.91 14.58
N ILE A 14 -15.47 4.51 15.76
CA ILE A 14 -14.77 3.57 16.64
C ILE A 14 -14.59 2.20 15.95
N LEU A 15 -15.63 1.70 15.28
CA LEU A 15 -15.55 0.44 14.53
C LEU A 15 -14.54 0.52 13.39
N CYS A 16 -14.50 1.64 12.65
CA CYS A 16 -13.52 1.87 11.59
C CYS A 16 -12.08 1.93 12.13
N LEU A 17 -11.86 2.60 13.27
CA LEU A 17 -10.55 2.64 13.93
C LEU A 17 -10.12 1.25 14.40
N PHE A 18 -11.05 0.47 14.96
CA PHE A 18 -10.80 -0.90 15.39
C PHE A 18 -10.44 -1.82 14.20
N LEU A 19 -11.20 -1.74 13.11
CA LEU A 19 -10.93 -2.49 11.88
C LEU A 19 -9.60 -2.07 11.24
N ALA A 20 -9.28 -0.78 11.22
CA ALA A 20 -7.98 -0.30 10.73
C ALA A 20 -6.81 -0.85 11.56
N GLY A 21 -6.98 -0.93 12.89
CA GLY A 21 -6.00 -1.55 13.78
C GLY A 21 -5.81 -3.05 13.52
N LEU A 22 -6.90 -3.79 13.33
CA LEU A 22 -6.85 -5.22 12.98
C LEU A 22 -6.17 -5.47 11.64
N VAL A 23 -6.49 -4.66 10.62
CA VAL A 23 -5.85 -4.74 9.30
C VAL A 23 -4.36 -4.43 9.42
N ALA A 24 -3.98 -3.38 10.15
CA ALA A 24 -2.58 -3.04 10.38
C ALA A 24 -1.81 -4.18 11.09
N ALA A 25 -2.41 -4.79 12.11
CA ALA A 25 -1.80 -5.93 12.83
C ALA A 25 -1.68 -7.18 11.95
N PHE A 26 -2.69 -7.46 11.11
CA PHE A 26 -2.65 -8.55 10.14
C PHE A 26 -1.52 -8.34 9.12
N PHE A 27 -1.42 -7.14 8.55
CA PHE A 27 -0.32 -6.81 7.65
C PHE A 27 1.03 -6.83 8.36
N GLN A 28 1.13 -6.38 9.61
CA GLN A 28 2.35 -6.47 10.41
C GLN A 28 2.78 -7.92 10.64
N GLY A 29 1.85 -8.83 10.99
CA GLY A 29 2.15 -10.24 11.19
C GLY A 29 2.51 -10.96 9.88
N PHE A 30 1.82 -10.64 8.79
CA PHE A 30 2.13 -11.17 7.46
C PHE A 30 3.50 -10.70 6.97
N LEU A 31 3.78 -9.39 7.10
CA LEU A 31 5.05 -8.79 6.72
C LEU A 31 6.21 -9.20 7.63
N GLY A 32 5.98 -9.36 8.93
CA GLY A 32 6.99 -9.84 9.88
C GLY A 32 7.38 -11.31 9.70
N ASN A 33 6.49 -12.13 9.13
CA ASN A 33 6.79 -13.53 8.77
C ASN A 33 7.45 -13.67 7.39
N ILE A 34 7.25 -12.71 6.48
CA ILE A 34 7.83 -12.73 5.12
C ILE A 34 9.16 -11.97 5.05
N GLY A 35 9.34 -10.94 5.87
CA GLY A 35 10.60 -10.23 6.05
C GLY A 35 10.95 -10.14 7.53
N GLY A 36 12.06 -10.72 7.94
CA GLY A 36 12.52 -10.63 9.33
C GLY A 36 12.53 -9.18 9.83
N ASN A 37 11.97 -8.95 11.01
CA ASN A 37 11.99 -7.69 11.76
C ASN A 37 11.63 -6.41 10.98
N ILE A 38 10.47 -6.39 10.32
CA ILE A 38 9.91 -5.13 9.83
C ILE A 38 9.32 -4.35 11.02
N THR A 39 10.11 -3.44 11.58
CA THR A 39 9.63 -2.47 12.57
C THR A 39 8.66 -1.51 11.89
N LEU A 40 7.44 -1.35 12.43
CA LEU A 40 6.48 -0.36 11.93
C LEU A 40 7.05 1.04 12.21
N ILE A 41 7.63 1.66 11.20
CA ILE A 41 8.19 2.99 11.27
C ILE A 41 7.03 3.99 11.10
N GLY A 42 6.67 4.72 12.17
CA GLY A 42 5.67 5.79 12.09
C GLY A 42 6.05 6.91 11.11
N PHE A 43 5.07 7.69 10.64
CA PHE A 43 5.22 8.74 9.61
C PHE A 43 6.39 9.74 9.86
N GLY A 44 6.81 9.96 11.11
CA GLY A 44 7.94 10.84 11.45
C GLY A 44 9.34 10.28 11.15
N LYS A 45 9.45 9.04 10.66
CA LYS A 45 10.72 8.39 10.27
C LYS A 45 10.69 7.92 8.80
N LEU A 46 9.81 8.51 7.97
CA LEU A 46 9.83 8.31 6.52
C LEU A 46 11.14 8.90 5.98
N SER A 47 12.11 8.03 5.75
CA SER A 47 13.39 8.38 5.14
C SER A 47 13.16 8.46 3.65
N PHE A 48 13.00 9.68 3.12
CA PHE A 48 12.94 9.88 1.68
C PHE A 48 14.33 9.69 1.09
N ASP A 49 14.50 8.62 0.33
CA ASP A 49 15.70 8.35 -0.46
C ASP A 49 15.38 8.59 -1.95
N PRO A 50 15.95 9.62 -2.59
CA PRO A 50 15.74 9.90 -3.99
C PRO A 50 16.13 8.75 -4.91
N LEU A 51 17.18 7.99 -4.59
CA LEU A 51 17.67 6.88 -5.42
C LEU A 51 16.68 5.72 -5.41
N ILE A 52 16.17 5.37 -4.22
CA ILE A 52 15.14 4.33 -4.08
C ILE A 52 13.87 4.76 -4.82
N THR A 53 13.50 6.03 -4.73
CA THR A 53 12.33 6.57 -5.44
C THR A 53 12.48 6.48 -6.95
N ILE A 54 13.63 6.85 -7.50
CA ILE A 54 13.93 6.70 -8.93
C ILE A 54 13.85 5.24 -9.35
N ALA A 55 14.43 4.33 -8.55
CA ALA A 55 14.41 2.90 -8.83
C ALA A 55 12.96 2.35 -8.88
N TYR A 56 12.10 2.76 -7.95
CA TYR A 56 10.68 2.39 -7.97
C TYR A 56 9.95 2.92 -9.20
N ILE A 57 10.22 4.16 -9.61
CA ILE A 57 9.65 4.74 -10.83
C ILE A 57 10.10 3.94 -12.06
N MET A 58 11.37 3.50 -12.11
CA MET A 58 11.86 2.64 -13.19
C MET A 58 11.15 1.28 -13.22
N VAL A 59 10.92 0.65 -12.05
CA VAL A 59 10.15 -0.60 -11.99
C VAL A 59 8.72 -0.39 -12.49
N ASN A 60 8.05 0.67 -12.07
CA ASN A 60 6.71 1.01 -12.56
C ASN A 60 6.71 1.27 -14.07
N TYR A 61 7.74 1.94 -14.59
CA TYR A 61 7.92 2.13 -16.02
C TYR A 61 8.08 0.80 -16.76
N PHE A 62 8.90 -0.14 -16.25
CA PHE A 62 9.02 -1.48 -16.82
C PHE A 62 7.69 -2.24 -16.82
N ILE A 63 6.93 -2.19 -15.72
CA ILE A 63 5.60 -2.81 -15.65
C ILE A 63 4.70 -2.20 -16.73
N SER A 64 4.70 -0.88 -16.87
CA SER A 64 3.91 -0.19 -17.88
C SER A 64 4.28 -0.61 -19.31
N LEU A 65 5.58 -0.73 -19.58
CA LEU A 65 6.11 -1.11 -20.88
C LEU A 65 5.78 -2.56 -21.26
N PHE A 66 5.92 -3.51 -20.33
CA PHE A 66 5.69 -4.93 -20.60
C PHE A 66 4.21 -5.32 -20.56
N TYR A 67 3.45 -4.76 -19.63
CA TYR A 67 2.08 -5.21 -19.37
C TYR A 67 0.99 -4.29 -19.91
N GLN A 68 1.35 -3.10 -20.39
CA GLN A 68 0.43 -2.12 -21.00
C GLN A 68 -0.87 -1.94 -20.18
N PRO A 69 -0.76 -1.57 -18.89
CA PRO A 69 -1.92 -1.41 -18.01
C PRO A 69 -2.90 -0.36 -18.57
N ALA A 70 -4.19 -0.57 -18.32
CA ALA A 70 -5.20 0.44 -18.65
C ALA A 70 -4.90 1.77 -17.90
N PRO A 71 -5.31 2.93 -18.45
CA PRO A 71 -4.95 4.24 -17.88
C PRO A 71 -5.30 4.39 -16.39
N LYS A 72 -6.45 3.84 -15.98
CA LYS A 72 -6.88 3.84 -14.58
C LYS A 72 -5.97 2.98 -13.69
N THR A 73 -5.60 1.78 -14.15
CA THR A 73 -4.65 0.89 -13.46
C THR A 73 -3.28 1.53 -13.31
N GLN A 74 -2.80 2.19 -14.36
CA GLN A 74 -1.51 2.86 -14.37
C GLN A 74 -1.45 3.95 -13.31
N TYR A 75 -2.55 4.69 -13.11
CA TYR A 75 -2.64 5.68 -12.03
C TYR A 75 -2.54 5.06 -10.64
N TYR A 76 -3.26 3.96 -10.38
CA TYR A 76 -3.18 3.25 -9.09
C TYR A 76 -1.80 2.64 -8.84
N LEU A 77 -1.18 2.05 -9.87
CA LEU A 77 0.17 1.53 -9.79
C LEU A 77 1.18 2.64 -9.50
N PHE A 78 1.02 3.81 -10.13
CA PHE A 78 1.89 4.95 -9.88
C PHE A 78 1.75 5.48 -8.45
N LEU A 79 0.53 5.62 -7.93
CA LEU A 79 0.30 6.00 -6.53
C LEU A 79 0.92 4.98 -5.57
N LEU A 80 0.75 3.68 -5.84
CA LEU A 80 1.38 2.62 -5.05
C LEU A 80 2.91 2.69 -5.14
N THR A 81 3.46 3.00 -6.30
CA THR A 81 4.91 3.17 -6.52
C THR A 81 5.46 4.28 -5.64
N ILE A 82 4.80 5.44 -5.61
CA ILE A 82 5.18 6.57 -4.74
C ILE A 82 5.05 6.18 -3.27
N PHE A 83 4.01 5.44 -2.89
CA PHE A 83 3.87 5.00 -1.51
C PHE A 83 5.00 4.04 -1.11
N LEU A 84 5.30 3.06 -1.96
CA LEU A 84 6.37 2.09 -1.72
C LEU A 84 7.75 2.72 -1.77
N SER A 85 7.97 3.84 -2.47
CA SER A 85 9.28 4.52 -2.45
C SER A 85 9.66 5.10 -1.09
N PHE A 86 8.71 5.29 -0.18
CA PHE A 86 9.02 5.66 1.20
C PHE A 86 9.39 4.45 2.08
N THR A 87 9.24 3.23 1.57
CA THR A 87 9.72 2.03 2.24
C THR A 87 11.20 1.85 1.92
N LYS A 88 12.03 1.59 2.96
CA LYS A 88 13.47 1.37 2.77
C LYS A 88 13.78 0.08 1.99
N GLU A 89 12.86 -0.88 2.03
CA GLU A 89 13.02 -2.20 1.42
C GLU A 89 12.62 -2.21 -0.06
N PHE A 90 13.50 -1.68 -0.93
CA PHE A 90 13.26 -1.57 -2.37
C PHE A 90 12.90 -2.92 -3.03
N ILE A 91 13.62 -3.99 -2.70
CA ILE A 91 13.42 -5.31 -3.32
C ILE A 91 12.01 -5.83 -2.99
N GLN A 92 11.62 -5.74 -1.71
CA GLN A 92 10.33 -6.24 -1.25
C GLN A 92 9.18 -5.46 -1.88
N GLY A 93 9.24 -4.12 -1.89
CA GLY A 93 8.17 -3.35 -2.51
C GLY A 93 8.14 -3.47 -4.03
N SER A 94 9.29 -3.66 -4.71
CA SER A 94 9.30 -3.91 -6.16
C SER A 94 8.58 -5.22 -6.52
N VAL A 95 8.82 -6.27 -5.72
CA VAL A 95 8.11 -7.54 -5.84
C VAL A 95 6.61 -7.36 -5.58
N ILE A 96 6.25 -6.60 -4.53
CA ILE A 96 4.85 -6.24 -4.24
C ILE A 96 4.21 -5.51 -5.42
N LEU A 97 4.90 -4.56 -6.05
CA LEU A 97 4.38 -3.78 -7.17
C LEU A 97 4.00 -4.68 -8.36
N ILE A 98 4.87 -5.65 -8.68
CA ILE A 98 4.66 -6.63 -9.77
C ILE A 98 3.49 -7.56 -9.42
N PHE A 99 3.48 -8.13 -8.21
CA PHE A 99 2.40 -9.02 -7.78
C PHE A 99 1.07 -8.29 -7.67
N PHE A 100 1.07 -7.03 -7.23
CA PHE A 100 -0.14 -6.22 -7.12
C PHE A 100 -0.80 -6.02 -8.47
N TYR A 101 -0.02 -5.70 -9.51
CA TYR A 101 -0.53 -5.67 -10.88
C TYR A 101 -1.13 -7.03 -11.30
N PHE A 102 -0.42 -8.13 -11.05
CA PHE A 102 -0.89 -9.47 -11.39
C PHE A 102 -2.20 -9.83 -10.66
N PHE A 103 -2.32 -9.47 -9.39
CA PHE A 103 -3.53 -9.69 -8.59
C PHE A 103 -4.70 -8.84 -9.09
N LEU A 104 -4.49 -7.55 -9.39
CA LEU A 104 -5.52 -6.69 -9.96
C LEU A 104 -6.07 -7.27 -11.26
N ARG A 105 -5.19 -7.76 -12.13
CA ARG A 105 -5.56 -8.42 -13.40
C ARG A 105 -6.28 -9.76 -13.16
N LYS A 106 -5.78 -10.60 -12.24
CA LYS A 106 -6.35 -11.93 -11.96
C LYS A 106 -7.77 -11.85 -11.40
N PHE A 107 -8.04 -10.87 -10.54
CA PHE A 107 -9.35 -10.69 -9.92
C PHE A 107 -10.33 -9.86 -10.76
N LYS A 108 -9.96 -9.46 -11.99
CA LYS A 108 -10.76 -8.58 -12.86
C LYS A 108 -11.27 -7.33 -12.13
N ILE A 109 -10.54 -6.88 -11.11
CA ILE A 109 -10.79 -5.58 -10.49
C ILE A 109 -10.47 -4.48 -11.51
N ILE A 110 -9.61 -4.80 -12.49
CA ILE A 110 -9.29 -4.00 -13.65
C ILE A 110 -9.06 -4.86 -14.89
#